data_AF-A0A7J2MV53-F1
#
_entry.id   AF-A0A7J2MV53-F1
#
_cell.length_a   1.000
_cell.length_b   1.000
_cell.length_c   1.000
_cell.angle_alpha   90.00
_cell.angle_beta   90.00
_cell.angle_gamma   90.00
#
_symmetry.space_group_name_H-M   'P 1'
#
loop_
_entity.id
_entity.type
_entity.pdbx_description
1 polymer ?
#
loop_
_entity_poly.entity_id
_entity_poly.type
_entity_poly.pdbx_seq_one_letter_code
_entity_poly.pdbx_strand_id
1 'polypeptide(L)'
;IPHITEEIYQDIFKKFEEYDSIHISPWTEKLGIKGSNLGELCVSIISSLRKWKSDRGMALNAKIEDIVIFSSKDIDPIKEDIKRAMNVENLEFKKGKPEIEEKIVKVIPNYKVIGPIFGDRTKEIVKIIQDPEIAKKIDSGEKVTEYKLCKDHISRIEKEYRAEGRKVDILTGKDYIIEIF
;
A
#
# COMPACT_ATOMS: atom_id res chain seq x y z
N ILE A 1 13.84 35.78 -4.95
CA ILE A 1 15.18 35.72 -4.32
C ILE A 1 16.22 35.93 -5.42
N PRO A 2 16.52 37.19 -5.81
CA PRO A 2 17.28 37.46 -7.04
C PRO A 2 18.77 37.11 -6.96
N HIS A 3 19.41 37.35 -5.81
CA HIS A 3 20.84 37.11 -5.64
C HIS A 3 21.20 35.61 -5.64
N ILE A 4 20.43 34.77 -4.93
CA ILE A 4 20.68 33.32 -4.88
C ILE A 4 20.39 32.65 -6.22
N THR A 5 19.34 33.09 -6.93
CA THR A 5 19.08 32.55 -8.29
C THR A 5 20.18 32.91 -9.27
N GLU A 6 20.78 34.10 -9.13
CA GLU A 6 21.92 34.52 -9.95
C GLU A 6 23.17 33.69 -9.64
N GLU A 7 23.50 33.51 -8.35
CA GLU A 7 24.64 32.69 -7.92
C GLU A 7 24.54 31.25 -8.46
N ILE A 8 23.39 30.59 -8.27
CA ILE A 8 23.15 29.24 -8.79
C ILE A 8 23.23 29.21 -10.33
N TYR A 9 22.71 30.25 -10.99
CA TYR A 9 22.78 30.35 -12.45
C TYR A 9 24.23 30.42 -12.94
N GLN A 10 25.04 31.28 -12.35
CA GLN A 10 26.45 31.43 -12.69
C GLN A 10 27.24 30.14 -12.44
N ASP A 11 27.01 29.48 -11.31
CA ASP A 11 27.77 28.29 -10.91
C ASP A 11 27.40 27.04 -11.73
N ILE A 12 26.12 26.86 -12.07
CA ILE A 12 25.61 25.60 -12.64
C ILE A 12 25.21 25.75 -14.10
N PHE A 13 24.47 26.81 -14.45
CA PHE A 13 23.73 26.91 -15.71
C PHE A 13 24.42 27.75 -16.78
N LYS A 14 25.28 28.71 -16.41
CA LYS A 14 25.99 29.59 -17.34
C LYS A 14 26.81 28.85 -18.40
N LYS A 15 27.25 27.62 -18.12
CA LYS A 15 27.96 26.76 -19.09
C LYS A 15 27.05 26.07 -20.11
N PHE A 16 25.75 26.03 -19.85
CA PHE A 16 24.74 25.39 -20.71
C PHE A 16 23.85 26.42 -21.42
N GLU A 17 23.88 27.67 -20.98
CA GLU A 17 23.04 28.75 -21.48
C GLU A 17 23.86 29.95 -21.96
N GLU A 18 23.28 30.73 -22.85
CA GLU A 18 23.99 31.82 -23.54
C GLU A 18 23.89 33.17 -22.82
N TYR A 19 23.03 33.31 -21.81
CA TYR A 19 22.77 34.60 -21.15
C TYR A 19 23.78 34.89 -20.05
N ASP A 20 24.19 36.15 -19.91
CA ASP A 20 25.13 36.59 -18.86
C ASP A 20 24.54 36.63 -17.46
N SER A 21 23.21 36.63 -17.35
CA SER A 21 22.49 36.58 -16.08
C SER A 21 21.11 35.99 -16.30
N ILE A 22 20.57 35.30 -15.29
CA ILE A 22 19.20 34.77 -15.33
C ILE A 22 18.18 35.90 -15.45
N HIS A 23 18.49 37.10 -14.92
CA HIS A 23 17.58 38.26 -14.91
C HIS A 23 17.41 38.91 -16.28
N ILE A 24 18.31 38.64 -17.23
CA ILE A 24 18.22 39.13 -18.62
C ILE A 24 17.84 38.03 -19.62
N SER A 25 17.74 36.79 -19.16
CA SER A 25 17.28 35.68 -19.99
C SER A 25 15.80 35.90 -20.39
N PRO A 26 15.40 35.47 -21.60
CA PRO A 26 14.00 35.49 -21.99
C PRO A 26 13.21 34.54 -21.11
N TRP A 27 11.94 34.89 -20.91
CA TRP A 27 11.03 34.03 -20.18
C TRP A 27 10.85 32.69 -20.91
N THR A 28 10.81 31.60 -20.16
CA THR A 28 10.65 30.25 -20.74
C THR A 28 9.30 30.13 -21.44
N GLU A 29 9.32 29.47 -22.60
CA GLU A 29 8.08 29.06 -23.24
C GLU A 29 7.54 27.79 -22.59
N LYS A 30 6.21 27.63 -22.59
CA LYS A 30 5.58 26.39 -22.15
C LYS A 30 5.88 25.32 -23.19
N LEU A 31 6.56 24.25 -22.79
CA LEU A 31 6.90 23.11 -23.64
C LEU A 31 5.68 22.32 -24.19
N GLY A 32 4.44 22.69 -23.83
CA GLY A 32 3.22 22.02 -24.31
C GLY A 32 3.05 20.57 -23.84
N ILE A 33 3.92 20.09 -22.94
CA ILE A 33 3.90 18.72 -22.44
C ILE A 33 2.66 18.54 -21.56
N LYS A 34 1.76 17.63 -21.96
CA LYS A 34 0.69 17.16 -21.07
C LYS A 34 1.32 16.29 -19.99
N GLY A 35 0.98 16.55 -18.72
CA GLY A 35 1.47 15.77 -17.59
C GLY A 35 1.26 14.27 -17.83
N SER A 36 2.31 13.47 -17.58
CA SER A 36 2.21 12.03 -17.72
C SER A 36 1.55 11.43 -16.48
N ASN A 37 0.45 10.71 -16.69
CA ASN A 37 -0.21 9.93 -15.64
C ASN A 37 0.71 8.87 -14.99
N LEU A 38 1.86 8.56 -15.61
CA LEU A 38 2.85 7.65 -15.04
C LEU A 38 3.65 8.28 -13.90
N GLY A 39 3.95 9.58 -13.96
CA GLY A 39 4.67 10.27 -12.89
C GLY A 39 3.86 10.29 -11.60
N GLU A 40 2.56 10.60 -11.70
CA GLU A 40 1.64 10.56 -10.57
C GLU A 40 1.47 9.14 -10.00
N LEU A 41 1.41 8.13 -10.88
CA LEU A 41 1.37 6.73 -10.47
C LEU A 41 2.64 6.33 -9.70
N CYS A 42 3.82 6.72 -10.20
CA CYS A 42 5.11 6.47 -9.56
C CYS A 42 5.16 7.09 -8.15
N VAL A 43 4.81 8.38 -8.04
CA VAL A 43 4.77 9.10 -6.75
C VAL A 43 3.79 8.43 -5.79
N SER A 44 2.62 8.00 -6.27
CA SER A 44 1.63 7.31 -5.45
C SER A 44 2.16 5.97 -4.91
N ILE A 45 2.76 5.14 -5.78
CA ILE A 45 3.34 3.84 -5.39
C ILE A 45 4.44 4.04 -4.34
N ILE A 46 5.39 4.94 -4.60
CA ILE A 46 6.51 5.24 -3.68
C ILE A 46 5.97 5.73 -2.33
N SER A 47 4.97 6.61 -2.34
CA SER A 47 4.36 7.12 -1.10
C SER A 47 3.72 6.00 -0.28
N SER A 48 3.00 5.08 -0.93
CA SER A 48 2.40 3.91 -0.27
C SER A 48 3.45 2.98 0.34
N LEU A 49 4.53 2.69 -0.39
CA LEU A 49 5.63 1.86 0.10
C LEU A 49 6.39 2.53 1.27
N ARG A 50 6.64 3.84 1.21
CA ARG A 50 7.26 4.58 2.33
C ARG A 50 6.38 4.56 3.57
N LYS A 51 5.08 4.78 3.40
CA LYS A 51 4.12 4.71 4.50
C LYS A 51 4.14 3.32 5.14
N TRP A 52 4.09 2.25 4.35
CA TRP A 52 4.18 0.88 4.85
C TRP A 52 5.45 0.61 5.66
N LYS A 53 6.62 1.10 5.21
CA LYS A 53 7.87 1.01 6.00
C LYS A 53 7.74 1.75 7.32
N SER A 54 7.26 2.99 7.28
CA SER A 54 7.11 3.86 8.45
C SER A 54 6.14 3.27 9.47
N ASP A 55 5.01 2.73 9.03
CA ASP A 55 3.99 2.10 9.89
C ASP A 55 4.55 0.87 10.63
N ARG A 56 5.65 0.29 10.13
CA ARG A 56 6.37 -0.84 10.73
C ARG A 56 7.64 -0.45 11.49
N GLY A 57 7.93 0.85 11.58
CA GLY A 57 9.18 1.34 12.17
C GLY A 57 10.43 0.94 11.39
N MET A 58 10.30 0.57 10.11
CA MET A 58 11.43 0.25 9.25
C MET A 58 12.12 1.53 8.78
N ALA A 59 13.44 1.49 8.65
CA ALA A 59 14.19 2.58 8.04
C ALA A 59 13.76 2.78 6.57
N LEU A 60 13.75 4.02 6.08
CA LEU A 60 13.29 4.32 4.71
C LEU A 60 14.17 3.64 3.64
N ASN A 61 15.45 3.43 3.93
CA ASN A 61 16.40 2.70 3.09
C ASN A 61 16.43 1.19 3.35
N ALA A 62 15.62 0.66 4.28
CA ALA A 62 15.59 -0.79 4.54
C ALA A 62 15.24 -1.55 3.25
N LYS A 63 15.91 -2.66 3.00
CA LYS A 63 15.70 -3.45 1.79
C LYS A 63 14.31 -4.08 1.78
N ILE A 64 13.66 -4.12 0.63
CA ILE A 64 12.49 -4.96 0.36
C ILE A 64 12.93 -6.03 -0.64
N GLU A 65 12.76 -7.31 -0.30
CA GLU A 65 13.25 -8.41 -1.15
C GLU A 65 12.41 -8.51 -2.43
N ASP A 66 11.11 -8.79 -2.29
CA ASP A 66 10.24 -8.99 -3.44
C ASP A 66 8.95 -8.17 -3.31
N ILE A 67 8.60 -7.47 -4.39
CA ILE A 67 7.25 -6.91 -4.56
C ILE A 67 6.68 -7.26 -5.93
N VAL A 68 5.36 -7.43 -5.97
CA VAL A 68 4.60 -7.59 -7.20
C VAL A 68 3.60 -6.44 -7.28
N ILE A 69 3.66 -5.66 -8.35
CA ILE A 69 2.73 -4.56 -8.60
C ILE A 69 1.74 -4.98 -9.67
N PHE A 70 0.46 -4.88 -9.34
CA PHE A 70 -0.66 -5.07 -10.23
C PHE A 70 -1.21 -3.72 -10.66
N SER A 71 -1.23 -3.44 -11.96
CA SER A 71 -1.84 -2.22 -12.51
C SER A 71 -2.40 -2.48 -13.90
N SER A 72 -3.43 -1.71 -14.26
CA SER A 72 -3.95 -1.69 -15.63
C SER A 72 -3.04 -0.90 -16.59
N LYS A 73 -2.24 0.02 -16.05
CA LYS A 73 -1.29 0.84 -16.80
C LYS A 73 0.06 0.13 -16.89
N ASP A 74 0.76 0.35 -17.99
CA ASP A 74 2.13 -0.12 -18.14
C ASP A 74 3.08 0.70 -17.24
N ILE A 75 3.75 0.02 -16.31
CA ILE A 75 4.65 0.66 -15.33
C ILE A 75 6.12 0.42 -15.63
N ASP A 76 6.46 -0.30 -16.70
CA ASP A 76 7.85 -0.57 -17.07
C ASP A 76 8.71 0.71 -17.13
N PRO A 77 8.23 1.86 -17.67
CA PRO A 77 9.02 3.09 -17.73
C PRO A 77 9.42 3.66 -16.36
N ILE A 78 8.67 3.36 -15.29
CA ILE A 78 8.88 3.88 -13.93
C ILE A 78 9.39 2.80 -12.96
N LYS A 79 9.60 1.58 -13.45
CA LYS A 79 9.97 0.41 -12.64
C LYS A 79 11.28 0.63 -11.88
N GLU A 80 12.29 1.11 -12.57
CA GLU A 80 13.62 1.35 -11.99
C GLU A 80 13.60 2.49 -10.98
N ASP A 81 12.81 3.54 -11.22
CA ASP A 81 12.62 4.64 -10.27
C ASP A 81 12.03 4.14 -8.95
N ILE A 82 11.00 3.27 -9.02
CA ILE A 82 10.39 2.66 -7.85
C ILE A 82 11.40 1.77 -7.11
N LYS A 83 12.12 0.91 -7.84
CA LYS A 83 13.13 0.01 -7.23
C LYS A 83 14.19 0.79 -6.47
N ARG A 84 14.77 1.81 -7.10
CA ARG A 84 15.83 2.64 -6.49
C ARG A 84 15.31 3.47 -5.34
N ALA A 85 14.15 4.12 -5.50
CA ALA A 85 13.60 4.99 -4.46
C ALA A 85 13.21 4.22 -3.20
N MET A 86 12.85 2.94 -3.33
CA MET A 86 12.38 2.10 -2.22
C MET A 86 13.33 0.97 -1.80
N ASN A 87 14.53 0.88 -2.40
CA ASN A 87 15.50 -0.18 -2.16
C ASN A 87 14.88 -1.59 -2.29
N VAL A 88 14.29 -1.85 -3.46
CA VAL A 88 13.62 -3.12 -3.78
C VAL A 88 14.56 -3.96 -4.66
N GLU A 89 14.84 -5.20 -4.24
CA GLU A 89 15.69 -6.13 -5.02
C GLU A 89 14.95 -6.61 -6.27
N ASN A 90 13.76 -7.18 -6.08
CA ASN A 90 12.95 -7.75 -7.14
C ASN A 90 11.59 -7.05 -7.20
N LEU A 91 11.29 -6.46 -8.36
CA LEU A 91 9.99 -5.84 -8.64
C LEU A 91 9.44 -6.54 -9.89
N GLU A 92 8.31 -7.20 -9.73
CA GLU A 92 7.55 -7.79 -10.84
C GLU A 92 6.31 -6.94 -11.14
N PHE A 93 5.98 -6.82 -12.43
CA PHE A 93 4.76 -6.18 -12.88
C PHE A 93 3.81 -7.23 -13.46
N LYS A 94 2.57 -7.27 -12.96
CA LYS A 94 1.51 -8.13 -13.49
C LYS A 94 0.32 -7.27 -13.91
N LYS A 95 -0.26 -7.56 -15.09
CA LYS A 95 -1.52 -6.94 -15.52
C LYS A 95 -2.70 -7.73 -14.93
N GLY A 96 -3.68 -7.03 -14.38
CA GLY A 96 -4.92 -7.65 -13.87
C GLY A 96 -5.06 -7.53 -12.36
N LYS A 97 -5.78 -8.47 -11.76
CA LYS A 97 -6.02 -8.53 -10.31
C LYS A 97 -5.17 -9.64 -9.69
N PRO A 98 -4.67 -9.45 -8.46
CA PRO A 98 -3.96 -10.49 -7.72
C PRO A 98 -4.89 -11.67 -7.37
N GLU A 99 -4.34 -12.89 -7.39
CA GLU A 99 -4.98 -14.09 -6.85
C GLU A 99 -4.61 -14.23 -5.37
N ILE A 100 -5.49 -13.74 -4.49
CA ILE A 100 -5.24 -13.66 -3.05
C ILE A 100 -6.05 -14.73 -2.32
N GLU A 101 -5.37 -15.53 -1.50
CA GLU A 101 -6.01 -16.41 -0.53
C GLU A 101 -6.09 -15.71 0.84
N GLU A 102 -7.31 -15.39 1.29
CA GLU A 102 -7.54 -14.86 2.63
C GLU A 102 -7.62 -15.99 3.66
N LYS A 103 -6.64 -16.03 4.58
CA LYS A 103 -6.67 -16.91 5.75
C LYS A 103 -6.89 -16.10 7.02
N ILE A 104 -7.98 -16.41 7.72
CA ILE A 104 -8.21 -15.87 9.06
C ILE A 104 -7.28 -16.61 10.01
N VAL A 105 -6.34 -15.88 10.62
CA VAL A 105 -5.32 -16.46 11.51
C VAL A 105 -5.78 -16.38 12.96
N LYS A 106 -6.49 -15.31 13.33
CA LYS A 106 -6.96 -15.13 14.69
C LYS A 106 -8.26 -14.34 14.73
N VAL A 107 -9.24 -14.89 15.43
CA VAL A 107 -10.48 -14.20 15.75
C VAL A 107 -10.48 -13.93 17.25
N ILE A 108 -10.56 -12.66 17.63
CA ILE A 108 -10.63 -12.25 19.03
C ILE A 108 -12.10 -12.03 19.38
N PRO A 109 -12.73 -12.94 20.15
CA PRO A 109 -14.12 -12.82 20.55
C PRO A 109 -14.31 -11.65 21.52
N ASN A 110 -15.44 -10.97 21.42
CA ASN A 110 -15.82 -9.91 22.34
C ASN A 110 -16.48 -10.51 23.59
N TYR A 111 -15.67 -10.87 24.59
CA TYR A 111 -16.16 -11.45 25.84
C TYR A 111 -17.14 -10.55 26.61
N LYS A 112 -17.10 -9.21 26.41
CA LYS A 112 -18.03 -8.28 27.07
C LYS A 112 -19.47 -8.44 26.58
N VAL A 113 -19.66 -8.87 25.33
CA VAL A 113 -20.97 -9.09 24.72
C VAL A 113 -21.35 -10.57 24.81
N ILE A 114 -20.39 -11.47 24.57
CA ILE A 114 -20.65 -12.92 24.60
C ILE A 114 -20.95 -13.40 26.02
N GLY A 115 -20.24 -12.91 27.04
CA GLY A 115 -20.39 -13.35 28.43
C GLY A 115 -21.83 -13.15 28.97
N PRO A 116 -22.41 -11.95 28.90
CA PRO A 116 -23.78 -11.69 29.35
C PRO A 116 -24.86 -12.44 28.58
N ILE A 117 -24.63 -12.74 27.29
CA ILE A 117 -25.64 -13.36 26.42
C ILE A 117 -25.62 -14.89 26.51
N PHE A 118 -24.43 -15.49 26.61
CA PHE A 118 -24.27 -16.94 26.48
C PHE A 118 -23.85 -17.64 27.77
N GLY A 119 -23.48 -16.90 28.83
CA GLY A 119 -23.21 -17.45 30.17
C GLY A 119 -22.26 -18.65 30.13
N ASP A 120 -22.75 -19.82 30.53
CA ASP A 120 -21.98 -21.08 30.55
C ASP A 120 -21.59 -21.58 29.15
N ARG A 121 -22.35 -21.23 28.10
CA ARG A 121 -22.08 -21.60 26.70
C ARG A 121 -21.02 -20.70 26.05
N THR A 122 -20.48 -19.72 26.76
CA THR A 122 -19.44 -18.81 26.25
C THR A 122 -18.24 -19.56 25.68
N LYS A 123 -17.80 -20.65 26.31
CA LYS A 123 -16.64 -21.43 25.86
C LYS A 123 -16.89 -22.15 24.52
N GLU A 124 -18.11 -22.64 24.30
CA GLU A 124 -18.50 -23.29 23.05
C GLU A 124 -18.63 -22.27 21.92
N ILE A 125 -19.30 -21.15 22.19
CA ILE A 125 -19.49 -20.06 21.24
C ILE A 125 -18.15 -19.44 20.80
N VAL A 126 -17.20 -19.29 21.72
CA VAL A 126 -15.85 -18.80 21.39
C VAL A 126 -15.11 -19.75 20.45
N LYS A 127 -15.22 -21.07 20.65
CA LYS A 127 -14.63 -22.05 19.73
C LYS A 127 -15.25 -21.97 18.34
N ILE A 128 -16.56 -21.80 18.25
CA ILE A 128 -17.31 -21.67 17.00
C ILE A 128 -16.92 -20.37 16.27
N ILE A 129 -16.78 -19.25 16.98
CA ILE A 129 -16.34 -17.96 16.41
C ILE A 129 -14.90 -18.02 15.90
N GLN A 130 -14.04 -18.84 16.53
CA GLN A 130 -12.65 -19.02 16.11
C GLN A 130 -12.50 -19.83 14.82
N ASP A 131 -13.55 -20.47 14.33
CA ASP A 131 -13.54 -21.16 13.05
C ASP A 131 -13.44 -20.15 11.88
N PRO A 132 -12.44 -20.28 10.98
CA PRO A 132 -12.26 -19.39 9.82
C PRO A 132 -13.48 -19.28 8.91
N GLU A 133 -14.28 -20.34 8.76
CA GLU A 133 -15.47 -20.29 7.88
C GLU A 133 -16.59 -19.45 8.49
N ILE A 134 -16.78 -19.57 9.81
CA ILE A 134 -17.82 -18.86 10.55
C ILE A 134 -17.45 -17.39 10.73
N ALA A 135 -16.17 -17.11 10.98
CA ALA A 135 -15.67 -15.74 11.04
C ALA A 135 -15.82 -15.00 9.69
N LYS A 136 -15.66 -15.69 8.55
CA LYS A 136 -15.97 -15.12 7.22
C LYS A 136 -17.45 -14.76 7.07
N LYS A 137 -18.37 -15.64 7.51
CA LYS A 137 -19.83 -15.39 7.46
C LYS A 137 -20.28 -14.25 8.37
N ILE A 138 -19.69 -14.13 9.56
CA ILE A 138 -20.04 -13.05 10.49
C ILE A 138 -19.49 -11.69 9.99
N ASP A 139 -18.31 -11.67 9.36
CA ASP A 139 -17.72 -10.46 8.78
C ASP A 139 -18.48 -9.98 7.53
N SER A 140 -19.00 -10.90 6.71
CA SER A 140 -19.88 -10.59 5.56
C SER A 140 -21.29 -10.11 5.97
N GLY A 141 -21.63 -10.15 7.26
CA GLY A 141 -22.91 -9.67 7.80
C GLY A 141 -24.01 -10.73 7.85
N GLU A 142 -23.69 -11.99 7.57
CA GLU A 142 -24.62 -13.10 7.71
C GLU A 142 -24.80 -13.44 9.20
N LYS A 143 -26.06 -13.41 9.65
CA LYS A 143 -26.40 -13.92 10.97
C LYS A 143 -26.32 -15.43 10.93
N VAL A 144 -25.40 -16.00 11.70
CA VAL A 144 -25.44 -17.45 11.97
C VAL A 144 -26.63 -17.68 12.91
N THR A 145 -27.77 -18.00 12.29
CA THR A 145 -29.11 -18.07 12.89
C THR A 145 -29.20 -19.10 14.01
N GLU A 146 -28.34 -20.12 13.98
CA GLU A 146 -28.27 -21.17 15.00
C GLU A 146 -27.84 -20.62 16.38
N TYR A 147 -27.09 -19.51 16.43
CA TYR A 147 -26.58 -18.91 17.68
C TYR A 147 -26.81 -17.40 17.81
N LYS A 148 -27.53 -16.74 16.89
CA LYS A 148 -27.71 -15.26 16.85
C LYS A 148 -26.39 -14.47 16.88
N LEU A 149 -25.34 -15.00 16.27
CA LEU A 149 -24.03 -14.33 16.21
C LEU A 149 -24.05 -13.18 15.19
N CYS A 150 -23.79 -11.96 15.65
CA CYS A 150 -23.60 -10.74 14.85
C CYS A 150 -22.18 -10.17 15.00
N LYS A 151 -21.84 -9.14 14.20
CA LYS A 151 -20.52 -8.44 14.22
C LYS A 151 -20.06 -8.00 15.62
N ASP A 152 -20.98 -7.63 16.51
CA ASP A 152 -20.67 -7.17 17.86
C ASP A 152 -19.99 -8.23 18.76
N HIS A 153 -20.09 -9.51 18.39
CA HIS A 153 -19.42 -10.61 19.09
C HIS A 153 -17.96 -10.80 18.69
N ILE A 154 -17.47 -10.10 17.68
CA ILE A 154 -16.07 -10.15 17.25
C ILE A 154 -15.44 -8.78 17.52
N SER A 155 -14.42 -8.77 18.39
CA SER A 155 -13.72 -7.54 18.70
C SER A 155 -12.69 -7.17 17.64
N ARG A 156 -11.97 -8.16 17.09
CA ARG A 156 -10.96 -7.97 16.05
C ARG A 156 -10.73 -9.28 15.30
N ILE A 157 -10.60 -9.19 13.98
CA ILE A 157 -10.15 -10.29 13.11
C ILE A 157 -8.76 -9.93 12.61
N GLU A 158 -7.78 -10.77 12.89
CA GLU A 158 -6.46 -10.69 12.25
C GLU A 158 -6.48 -11.62 11.03
N LYS A 159 -6.43 -10.99 9.86
CA LYS A 159 -6.35 -11.67 8.56
C LYS A 159 -4.90 -11.67 8.11
N GLU A 160 -4.39 -12.81 7.66
CA GLU A 160 -3.17 -12.87 6.87
C GLU A 160 -3.55 -13.14 5.41
N TYR A 161 -2.89 -12.44 4.50
CA TYR A 161 -3.01 -12.67 3.08
C TYR A 161 -1.89 -13.60 2.63
N ARG A 162 -2.22 -14.56 1.78
CA ARG A 162 -1.23 -15.40 1.09
C ARG A 162 -1.39 -15.27 -0.41
N ALA A 163 -0.27 -15.10 -1.10
CA ALA A 163 -0.18 -15.23 -2.55
C ALA A 163 0.89 -16.29 -2.84
N GLU A 164 0.57 -17.23 -3.75
CA GLU A 164 1.46 -18.33 -4.13
C GLU A 164 2.05 -19.11 -2.93
N GLY A 165 1.26 -19.24 -1.84
CA GLY A 165 1.65 -19.94 -0.61
C GLY A 165 2.55 -19.16 0.36
N ARG A 166 3.01 -17.96 0.00
CA ARG A 166 3.82 -17.07 0.86
C ARG A 166 2.94 -16.05 1.57
N LYS A 167 3.35 -15.61 2.76
CA LYS A 167 2.69 -14.50 3.47
C LYS A 167 2.98 -13.20 2.70
N VAL A 168 1.92 -12.45 2.43
CA VAL A 168 2.04 -11.17 1.72
C VAL A 168 1.34 -10.05 2.45
N ASP A 169 1.91 -8.87 2.34
CA ASP A 169 1.25 -7.63 2.71
C ASP A 169 0.69 -6.94 1.49
N ILE A 170 -0.53 -6.43 1.61
CA ILE A 170 -1.26 -5.85 0.48
C ILE A 170 -1.42 -4.35 0.69
N LEU A 171 -1.00 -3.59 -0.31
CA LEU A 171 -1.28 -2.16 -0.40
C LEU A 171 -2.18 -1.89 -1.60
N THR A 172 -3.28 -1.16 -1.36
CA THR A 172 -4.24 -0.79 -2.41
C THR A 172 -4.18 0.71 -2.68
N GLY A 173 -3.91 1.06 -3.94
CA GLY A 173 -4.01 2.40 -4.47
C GLY A 173 -5.21 2.55 -5.41
N LYS A 174 -5.35 3.73 -6.02
CA LYS A 174 -6.44 4.03 -6.97
C LYS A 174 -6.37 3.16 -8.23
N ASP A 175 -5.16 3.01 -8.79
CA ASP A 175 -4.90 2.34 -10.06
C ASP A 175 -3.95 1.14 -9.91
N TYR A 176 -3.62 0.73 -8.69
CA TYR A 176 -2.66 -0.34 -8.45
C TYR A 176 -2.92 -1.11 -7.16
N ILE A 177 -2.42 -2.34 -7.10
CA ILE A 177 -2.32 -3.17 -5.89
C ILE A 177 -0.87 -3.64 -5.79
N ILE A 178 -0.29 -3.65 -4.60
CA ILE A 178 1.08 -4.12 -4.36
C ILE A 178 1.03 -5.27 -3.37
N GLU A 179 1.66 -6.38 -3.73
CA GLU A 179 2.01 -7.47 -2.83
C GLU A 179 3.47 -7.31 -2.41
N ILE A 180 3.72 -7.37 -1.11
CA ILE A 180 5.06 -7.29 -0.52
C ILE A 180 5.32 -8.59 0.24
N PHE A 181 6.44 -9.24 -0.05
CA PHE A 181 6.84 -10.53 0.51
C PHE A 181 7.92 -10.38 1.59
#